data_AF-A0A8J4G356-F1
#
_entry.id   AF-A0A8J4G356-F1
#
_cell.length_a   1.000
_cell.length_b   1.000
_cell.length_c   1.000
_cell.angle_alpha   90.00
_cell.angle_beta   90.00
_cell.angle_gamma   90.00
#
_symmetry.space_group_name_H-M   'P 1'
#
loop_
_entity.id
_entity.type
_entity.pdbx_description
1 polymer ?
#
loop_
_entity_poly.entity_id
_entity_poly.type
_entity_poly.pdbx_seq_one_letter_code
_entity_poly.pdbx_strand_id
1 'polypeptide(L)'
;MRNTSKPVLVSQLNTGGGNWRLRWHPHDVHVLLAACMYNGFAVLRCCTSDFRSLALVSMYQSPNKHIAYGADWWQGGSAAGETSCSGSSSSSSADKGRRSLAATCSFYDRQHTLVWLETE
;
A
#
# COMPACT_ATOMS: atom_id res chain seq x y z
N MET A 1 35.50 5.94 -8.62
CA MET A 1 35.08 5.67 -7.22
C MET A 1 33.75 6.34 -6.96
N ARG A 2 32.74 5.61 -6.44
CA ARG A 2 31.50 6.23 -5.96
C ARG A 2 31.81 6.98 -4.66
N ASN A 3 31.43 8.25 -4.58
CA ASN A 3 31.53 9.01 -3.35
C ASN A 3 30.43 8.54 -2.39
N THR A 4 30.80 7.72 -1.39
CA THR A 4 29.87 7.15 -0.40
C THR A 4 29.38 8.17 0.63
N SER A 5 29.89 9.41 0.60
CA SER A 5 29.46 10.46 1.54
C SER A 5 28.09 11.06 1.22
N LYS A 6 27.50 10.76 0.05
CA LYS A 6 26.17 11.27 -0.34
C LYS A 6 25.23 10.12 -0.68
N PRO A 7 23.96 10.17 -0.21
CA PRO A 7 22.96 9.19 -0.61
C PRO A 7 22.73 9.25 -2.13
N VAL A 8 22.47 8.11 -2.73
CA VAL A 8 22.16 8.00 -4.17
C VAL A 8 20.65 8.06 -4.34
N LEU A 9 20.17 9.07 -5.08
CA LEU A 9 18.77 9.11 -5.51
C LEU A 9 18.53 8.01 -6.56
N VAL A 10 17.61 7.09 -6.28
CA VAL A 10 17.30 5.95 -7.16
C VAL A 10 16.06 6.23 -8.03
N SER A 11 14.99 6.73 -7.42
CA SER A 11 13.73 7.08 -8.10
C SER A 11 12.90 8.03 -7.22
N GLN A 12 11.97 8.77 -7.81
CA GLN A 12 11.02 9.63 -7.11
C GLN A 12 9.68 9.64 -7.85
N LEU A 13 8.59 9.79 -7.11
CA LEU A 13 7.24 9.92 -7.64
C LEU A 13 6.46 10.90 -6.77
N ASN A 14 5.67 11.77 -7.40
CA ASN A 14 4.79 12.69 -6.69
C ASN A 14 3.47 11.98 -6.34
N THR A 15 3.18 11.88 -5.05
CA THR A 15 1.93 11.30 -4.53
C THR A 15 0.87 12.36 -4.23
N GLY A 16 1.04 13.60 -4.71
CA GLY A 16 0.08 14.71 -4.60
C GLY A 16 -0.11 15.28 -3.19
N GLY A 17 0.75 14.91 -2.23
CA GLY A 17 0.74 15.39 -0.86
C GLY A 17 2.00 14.97 -0.10
N GLY A 18 2.18 15.45 1.12
CA GLY A 18 3.27 15.00 2.00
C GLY A 18 3.04 13.55 2.45
N ASN A 19 4.08 12.72 2.54
CA ASN A 19 3.93 11.34 3.02
C ASN A 19 4.15 11.27 4.53
N TRP A 20 3.12 10.89 5.28
CA TRP A 20 3.18 10.74 6.74
C TRP A 20 3.72 9.38 7.17
N ARG A 21 3.34 8.32 6.45
CA ARG A 21 3.73 6.93 6.75
C ARG A 21 3.95 6.15 5.47
N LEU A 22 4.99 5.33 5.46
CA LEU A 22 5.32 4.40 4.37
C LEU A 22 5.38 2.98 4.94
N ARG A 23 4.84 2.00 4.20
CA ARG A 23 4.84 0.59 4.62
C ARG A 23 5.04 -0.34 3.44
N TRP A 24 6.18 -1.02 3.40
CA TRP A 24 6.44 -2.08 2.42
C TRP A 24 5.48 -3.25 2.60
N HIS A 25 5.05 -3.84 1.50
CA HIS A 25 4.21 -5.02 1.53
C HIS A 25 5.00 -6.21 2.10
N PRO A 26 4.41 -7.01 3.02
CA PRO A 26 5.11 -8.07 3.74
C PRO A 26 5.62 -9.20 2.84
N HIS A 27 4.92 -9.47 1.73
CA HIS A 27 5.21 -10.60 0.82
C HIS A 27 5.61 -10.17 -0.60
N ASP A 28 5.61 -8.86 -0.88
CA ASP A 28 5.97 -8.33 -2.20
C ASP A 28 6.91 -7.14 -2.03
N VAL A 29 8.19 -7.36 -2.31
CA VAL A 29 9.26 -6.38 -2.10
C VAL A 29 9.15 -5.17 -3.02
N HIS A 30 8.33 -5.24 -4.06
CA HIS A 30 8.16 -4.16 -5.02
C HIS A 30 6.98 -3.24 -4.69
N VAL A 31 6.16 -3.58 -3.69
CA VAL A 31 4.93 -2.84 -3.37
C VAL A 31 5.09 -2.03 -2.09
N LEU A 32 4.70 -0.76 -2.14
CA LEU A 32 4.79 0.19 -1.04
C LEU A 32 3.46 0.91 -0.84
N LEU A 33 2.93 0.88 0.39
CA LEU A 33 1.80 1.70 0.81
C LEU A 33 2.30 3.05 1.33
N ALA A 34 1.67 4.14 0.91
CA ALA A 34 1.92 5.48 1.40
C ALA A 34 0.65 6.12 1.94
N ALA A 35 0.73 6.68 3.15
CA ALA A 35 -0.26 7.59 3.71
C ALA A 35 0.08 9.02 3.30
N CYS A 36 -0.70 9.58 2.38
CA CYS A 36 -0.46 10.87 1.75
C CYS A 36 -1.37 11.94 2.38
N MET A 37 -0.78 12.93 3.05
CA MET A 37 -1.49 14.04 3.68
C MET A 37 -2.42 14.72 2.68
N TYR A 38 -3.70 14.82 3.05
CA TYR A 38 -4.79 15.37 2.21
C TYR A 38 -5.04 14.65 0.88
N ASN A 39 -4.27 13.60 0.58
CA ASN A 39 -4.39 12.81 -0.64
C ASN A 39 -4.69 11.33 -0.35
N GLY A 40 -5.12 11.00 0.86
CA GLY A 40 -5.51 9.65 1.24
C GLY A 40 -4.33 8.67 1.25
N PHE A 41 -4.45 7.56 0.53
CA PHE A 41 -3.46 6.48 0.52
C PHE A 41 -3.12 6.09 -0.91
N ALA A 42 -1.84 5.83 -1.17
CA ALA A 42 -1.35 5.42 -2.47
C ALA A 42 -0.64 4.06 -2.36
N VAL A 43 -0.87 3.19 -3.33
CA VAL A 43 -0.05 2.01 -3.57
C VAL A 43 0.93 2.34 -4.68
N LEU A 44 2.21 2.20 -4.37
CA LEU A 44 3.30 2.40 -5.31
C LEU A 44 3.93 1.05 -5.65
N ARG A 45 4.32 0.86 -6.91
CA ARG A 45 5.14 -0.28 -7.33
C ARG A 45 6.47 0.18 -7.90
N CYS A 46 7.53 -0.50 -7.51
CA CYS A 46 8.78 -0.51 -8.24
C CYS A 46 8.69 -1.45 -9.45
N CYS A 47 8.68 -0.90 -10.65
CA CYS A 47 8.52 -1.67 -11.91
C CYS A 47 9.80 -2.40 -12.33
N THR A 48 10.89 -2.23 -11.57
CA THR A 48 12.23 -2.74 -11.86
C THR A 48 12.85 -3.27 -10.58
N SER A 49 13.65 -4.34 -10.69
CA SER A 49 14.30 -4.97 -9.54
C SER A 49 15.37 -4.11 -8.86
N ASP A 50 15.85 -3.07 -9.55
CA ASP A 50 16.82 -2.10 -9.04
C ASP A 50 16.15 -0.80 -8.50
N PHE A 51 14.82 -0.79 -8.42
CA PHE A 51 13.98 0.29 -7.88
C PHE A 51 14.08 1.64 -8.63
N ARG A 52 14.64 1.66 -9.86
CA ARG A 52 14.82 2.88 -10.66
C ARG A 52 13.56 3.41 -11.31
N SER A 53 12.52 2.58 -11.40
CA SER A 53 11.20 2.95 -11.90
C SER A 53 10.16 2.73 -10.82
N LEU A 54 9.48 3.80 -10.41
CA LEU A 54 8.42 3.80 -9.40
C LEU A 54 7.12 4.32 -10.05
N ALA A 55 6.03 3.58 -9.91
CA ALA A 55 4.72 3.90 -10.47
C ALA A 55 3.65 3.98 -9.38
N LEU A 56 2.65 4.84 -9.60
CA LEU A 56 1.41 4.84 -8.82
C LEU A 56 0.51 3.74 -9.40
N VAL A 57 0.20 2.73 -8.58
CA VAL A 57 -0.69 1.63 -8.96
C VAL A 57 -2.13 2.01 -8.68
N SER A 58 -2.42 2.37 -7.43
CA SER A 58 -3.78 2.69 -7.01
C SER A 58 -3.77 3.78 -5.96
N MET A 59 -4.91 4.47 -5.85
CA MET A 59 -5.09 5.56 -4.90
C MET A 59 -6.48 5.49 -4.29
N TYR A 60 -6.53 5.64 -2.97
CA TYR A 60 -7.75 5.69 -2.20
C TYR A 60 -7.82 6.99 -1.41
N GLN A 61 -8.77 7.85 -1.76
CA GLN A 61 -9.05 9.08 -1.04
C GLN A 61 -10.31 8.93 -0.20
N SER A 62 -10.25 9.36 1.06
CA SER A 62 -11.47 9.48 1.86
C SER A 62 -12.30 10.68 1.36
N PRO A 63 -13.64 10.62 1.41
CA PRO A 63 -14.51 11.70 0.92
C PRO A 63 -14.21 13.07 1.54
N ASN A 64 -13.79 13.08 2.80
CA ASN A 64 -13.56 14.28 3.58
C ASN A 64 -12.11 14.79 3.54
N LYS A 65 -11.23 14.15 2.74
CA LYS A 65 -9.80 14.52 2.59
C LYS A 65 -9.05 14.67 3.91
N HIS A 66 -9.45 13.94 4.95
CA HIS A 66 -8.73 13.92 6.21
C HIS A 66 -7.32 13.36 6.01
N ILE A 67 -6.37 13.80 6.85
CA ILE A 67 -5.00 13.32 6.78
C ILE A 67 -4.95 11.85 7.17
N ALA A 68 -4.32 11.07 6.30
CA ALA A 68 -3.94 9.70 6.54
C ALA A 68 -2.78 9.60 7.55
N TYR A 69 -2.99 8.93 8.69
CA TYR A 69 -1.97 8.76 9.74
C TYR A 69 -1.47 7.33 9.87
N GLY A 70 -2.39 6.36 9.88
CA GLY A 70 -2.07 4.94 9.99
C GLY A 70 -2.22 4.23 8.65
N ALA A 71 -1.24 3.38 8.34
CA ALA A 71 -1.24 2.52 7.17
C ALA A 71 -0.45 1.25 7.51
N ASP A 72 -1.08 0.10 7.34
CA ASP A 72 -0.42 -1.21 7.41
C ASP A 72 -1.08 -2.21 6.47
N TRP A 73 -0.33 -3.24 6.10
CA TRP A 73 -0.82 -4.37 5.33
C TRP A 73 -1.31 -5.46 6.27
N TRP A 74 -2.42 -6.09 5.90
CA TRP A 74 -2.76 -7.38 6.48
C TRP A 74 -1.73 -8.41 5.99
N GLN A 75 -1.09 -9.09 6.92
CA GLN A 75 -0.01 -10.04 6.62
C GLN A 75 -0.52 -11.47 6.41
N GLY A 76 -1.85 -11.66 6.32
CA GLY A 76 -2.58 -12.93 6.32
C GLY A 76 -1.77 -14.18 6.02
N GLY A 77 -1.74 -15.11 6.97
CA GLY A 77 -1.12 -16.42 6.78
C GLY A 77 -1.91 -17.25 5.77
N SER A 78 -1.20 -18.09 5.01
CA SER A 78 -1.83 -19.22 4.31
C SER A 78 -2.65 -19.99 5.34
N ALA A 79 -3.97 -20.02 5.17
CA ALA A 79 -4.88 -20.63 6.13
C ALA A 79 -4.71 -22.15 6.15
N ALA A 80 -3.73 -22.63 6.91
CA ALA A 80 -3.70 -23.98 7.45
C ALA A 80 -4.02 -23.88 8.95
N GLY A 81 -5.32 -23.91 9.27
CA GLY A 81 -5.83 -24.00 10.64
C GLY A 81 -6.85 -22.92 11.02
N GLU A 82 -8.13 -23.18 10.70
CA GLU A 82 -9.37 -22.92 11.48
C GLU A 82 -9.65 -21.49 12.04
N THR A 83 -10.87 -20.92 12.14
CA THR A 83 -12.25 -21.17 11.71
C THR A 83 -13.05 -19.88 12.03
N SER A 84 -14.12 -19.62 11.27
CA SER A 84 -15.30 -18.74 11.53
C SER A 84 -15.14 -17.23 11.73
N CYS A 85 -15.47 -16.47 10.68
CA CYS A 85 -16.81 -15.87 10.56
C CYS A 85 -17.20 -15.82 9.08
N SER A 86 -18.36 -16.39 8.78
CA SER A 86 -18.78 -16.76 7.43
C SER A 86 -18.94 -15.58 6.47
N GLY A 87 -18.46 -15.79 5.25
CA GLY A 87 -18.65 -14.91 4.10
C GLY A 87 -17.94 -15.49 2.89
N SER A 88 -18.36 -16.69 2.46
CA SER A 88 -17.80 -17.42 1.32
C SER A 88 -17.83 -16.58 0.04
N SER A 89 -16.72 -16.57 -0.70
CA SER A 89 -16.80 -16.89 -2.12
C SER A 89 -15.47 -17.47 -2.61
N SER A 90 -15.50 -18.76 -2.86
CA SER A 90 -14.63 -19.40 -3.83
C SER A 90 -14.92 -18.83 -5.21
N SER A 91 -13.89 -18.44 -5.95
CA SER A 91 -13.92 -18.57 -7.42
C SER A 91 -12.49 -18.60 -7.96
N SER A 92 -12.23 -19.71 -8.63
CA SER A 92 -11.12 -20.05 -9.50
C SER A 92 -10.91 -19.05 -10.65
N SER A 93 -9.62 -18.86 -10.97
CA SER A 93 -9.04 -18.66 -12.30
C SER A 93 -9.37 -17.40 -13.10
N ALA A 94 -8.28 -16.87 -13.70
CA ALA A 94 -8.19 -15.81 -14.71
C ALA A 94 -8.21 -14.36 -14.20
N ASP A 95 -7.01 -13.76 -14.21
CA ASP A 95 -6.76 -12.32 -14.35
C ASP A 95 -7.47 -11.39 -13.34
N LYS A 96 -7.26 -11.63 -12.05
CA LYS A 96 -7.52 -10.63 -11.02
C LYS A 96 -6.17 -10.11 -10.55
N GLY A 97 -5.82 -8.88 -10.93
CA GLY A 97 -4.62 -8.19 -10.46
C GLY A 97 -4.44 -8.42 -8.95
N ARG A 98 -3.20 -8.62 -8.50
CA ARG A 98 -2.95 -8.99 -7.10
C ARG A 98 -3.55 -7.92 -6.17
N ARG A 99 -4.57 -8.26 -5.38
CA ARG A 99 -5.18 -7.36 -4.40
C ARG A 99 -4.72 -7.75 -3.01
N SER A 100 -4.38 -6.75 -2.21
CA SER A 100 -3.96 -6.93 -0.82
C SER A 100 -4.84 -6.09 0.11
N LEU A 101 -5.16 -6.64 1.27
CA LEU A 101 -5.94 -5.94 2.29
C LEU A 101 -5.01 -5.02 3.08
N ALA A 102 -5.40 -3.75 3.18
CA ALA A 102 -4.72 -2.77 4.00
C ALA A 102 -5.65 -2.24 5.09
N ALA A 103 -5.05 -1.92 6.24
CA ALA A 103 -5.66 -1.21 7.34
C ALA A 103 -5.16 0.24 7.30
N THR A 104 -6.09 1.18 7.28
CA THR A 104 -5.78 2.60 7.30
C THR A 104 -6.57 3.33 8.36
N CYS A 105 -6.05 4.44 8.87
CA CYS A 105 -6.79 5.26 9.82
C CYS A 105 -6.42 6.74 9.75
N SER A 106 -7.37 7.55 10.22
CA SER A 106 -7.25 8.98 10.36
C SER A 106 -7.61 9.37 11.79
N PHE A 107 -6.83 10.29 12.36
CA PHE A 107 -7.12 10.85 13.68
C PHE A 107 -8.41 11.70 13.65
N TYR A 108 -8.71 12.34 12.52
CA TYR A 108 -9.74 13.37 12.43
C TYR A 108 -11.16 12.81 12.36
N ASP A 109 -11.36 11.72 11.62
CA ASP A 109 -12.67 11.05 11.51
C ASP A 109 -12.84 9.94 12.56
N ARG A 110 -11.75 9.56 13.24
CA ARG A 110 -11.70 8.46 14.22
C ARG A 110 -12.13 7.13 13.61
N GLN A 111 -11.95 6.96 12.31
CA GLN A 111 -12.33 5.74 11.60
C GLN A 111 -11.09 4.89 11.28
N HIS A 112 -11.27 3.58 11.47
CA HIS A 112 -10.37 2.56 10.96
C HIS A 112 -11.00 1.96 9.71
N THR A 113 -10.30 2.05 8.60
CA THR A 113 -10.79 1.60 7.28
C THR A 113 -10.00 0.38 6.85
N LEU A 114 -10.72 -0.69 6.50
CA LEU A 114 -10.14 -1.84 5.82
C LEU A 114 -10.44 -1.69 4.33
N VAL A 115 -9.41 -1.77 3.49
CA VAL A 115 -9.53 -1.54 2.05
C VAL A 115 -8.72 -2.57 1.26
N TRP A 116 -9.37 -3.19 0.28
CA TRP A 116 -8.71 -4.04 -0.71
C TRP A 116 -8.10 -3.18 -1.81
N LEU A 117 -6.78 -3.04 -1.77
CA LEU A 117 -6.04 -2.23 -2.73
C LEU A 117 -5.50 -3.12 -3.84
N GLU A 118 -5.63 -2.64 -5.09
CA GLU A 118 -4.91 -3.21 -6.20
C GLU A 118 -3.43 -2.94 -5.99
N THR A 119 -2.67 -4.02 -6.06
CA THR A 119 -1.24 -3.96 -5.94
C THR A 119 -0.56 -4.05 -7.28
N GLU A 120 -1.20 -4.39 -8.41
CA GLU A 120 -0.66 -4.52 -9.79
C GLU A 120 -1.28 -3.56 -10.80
#